data_AF-A0A3D1RSI3-F1
#
_entry.id   AF-A0A3D1RSI3-F1
#
_cell.length_a   1.000
_cell.length_b   1.000
_cell.length_c   1.000
_cell.angle_alpha   90.00
_cell.angle_beta   90.00
_cell.angle_gamma   90.00
#
_symmetry.space_group_name_H-M   'P 1'
#
loop_
_entity.id
_entity.type
_entity.pdbx_description
1 polymer ?
#
loop_
_entity_poly.entity_id
_entity_poly.type
_entity_poly.pdbx_seq_one_letter_code
_entity_poly.pdbx_strand_id
1 'polypeptide(L)' 'VNLRQTSGPVLEKAGDLAAILTNLEADDVLFVDEIHRLSPVVEEILY' A
#
# COMPACT_ATOMS: atom_id res chain seq x y z
N VAL A 1 -0.40 10.00 -14.71
CA VAL A 1 -1.25 8.98 -14.06
C VAL A 1 -0.68 7.60 -14.35
N ASN A 2 0.17 7.09 -13.45
CA ASN A 2 0.56 5.68 -13.46
C ASN A 2 -0.27 4.90 -12.45
N LEU A 3 -0.52 3.63 -12.76
CA LEU A 3 -1.16 2.70 -11.83
C LEU A 3 -0.10 1.79 -11.23
N ARG A 4 0.01 1.78 -9.90
CA ARG A 4 0.76 0.78 -9.16
C ARG A 4 -0.20 -0.16 -8.46
N GLN A 5 0.10 -1.45 -8.52
CA GLN A 5 -0.75 -2.49 -7.96
C GLN A 5 0.03 -3.33 -6.94
N THR A 6 -0.64 -3.66 -5.85
CA THR A 6 -0.19 -4.63 -4.85
C THR A 6 -1.42 -5.34 -4.26
N SER A 7 -1.23 -6.23 -3.29
CA SER A 7 -2.32 -6.84 -2.52
C SER A 7 -2.07 -6.76 -1.02
N GLY A 8 -3.14 -6.75 -0.24
CA GLY A 8 -3.12 -6.70 1.22
C GLY A 8 -2.23 -7.78 1.85
N PRO A 9 -2.33 -9.07 1.44
CA PRO A 9 -1.50 -10.14 1.99
C PRO A 9 0.01 -9.99 1.74
N VAL A 10 0.41 -9.23 0.72
CA VAL A 10 1.83 -8.98 0.41
C VAL A 10 2.39 -7.87 1.33
N LEU A 11 1.54 -7.00 1.86
CA LEU A 11 1.90 -5.92 2.76
C LEU A 11 1.85 -6.40 4.22
N GLU A 12 2.87 -7.16 4.63
CA GLU A 12 2.95 -7.70 5.98
C GLU A 12 3.54 -6.71 6.99
N LYS A 13 4.50 -5.88 6.55
CA LYS A 13 5.24 -4.96 7.42
C LYS A 13 5.01 -3.51 7.03
N ALA A 14 5.07 -2.64 8.04
CA ALA A 14 5.01 -1.18 7.88
C ALA A 14 5.97 -0.64 6.79
N GLY A 15 7.17 -1.20 6.74
CA GLY A 15 8.20 -0.78 5.77
C GLY A 15 7.83 -1.07 4.32
N ASP A 16 7.04 -2.12 4.05
CA ASP A 16 6.66 -2.51 2.69
C ASP A 16 5.73 -1.45 2.09
N LEU A 17 4.73 -1.02 2.85
CA LEU A 17 3.83 0.07 2.44
C LEU A 17 4.58 1.40 2.33
N ALA A 18 5.43 1.73 3.31
CA ALA A 18 6.20 2.97 3.29
C ALA A 18 7.07 3.09 2.03
N ALA A 19 7.75 2.01 1.63
CA ALA A 19 8.56 1.99 0.41
C ALA A 19 7.74 2.28 -0.86
N ILE A 20 6.51 1.75 -0.95
CA ILE A 20 5.63 2.03 -2.09
C ILE A 20 5.21 3.50 -2.08
N LEU A 21 4.72 4.00 -0.94
CA LEU A 21 4.25 5.39 -0.79
C LEU A 21 5.35 6.40 -1.10
N THR A 22 6.59 6.16 -0.65
CA THR A 22 7.72 7.06 -0.92
C THR A 22 8.08 7.20 -2.40
N ASN A 23 7.70 6.23 -3.22
CA ASN A 23 7.98 6.24 -4.65
C ASN A 23 6.80 6.77 -5.48
N LEU A 24 5.64 7.08 -4.88
CA LEU A 24 4.48 7.57 -5.62
C LEU A 24 4.70 9.02 -6.04
N GLU A 25 4.39 9.32 -7.30
CA GLU A 25 4.40 10.68 -7.82
C GLU A 25 2.99 11.29 -7.77
N ALA A 26 2.90 12.61 -8.01
CA ALA A 26 1.61 13.27 -8.13
C ALA A 26 0.76 12.61 -9.22
N ASP A 27 -0.54 12.43 -8.92
CA ASP A 27 -1.53 11.77 -9.78
C ASP A 27 -1.28 10.27 -10.06
N ASP A 28 -0.35 9.62 -9.35
CA ASP A 28 -0.26 8.16 -9.35
C ASP A 28 -1.35 7.54 -8.47
N VAL A 29 -1.81 6.37 -8.88
CA VAL A 29 -2.83 5.60 -8.15
C VAL A 29 -2.19 4.33 -7.62
N LEU A 30 -2.24 4.14 -6.30
CA LEU A 30 -1.93 2.86 -5.66
C LEU A 30 -3.22 2.05 -5.49
N PHE A 31 -3.34 0.96 -6.24
CA PHE A 31 -4.41 -0.01 -6.08
C PHE A 31 -3.94 -1.17 -5.20
N VAL A 32 -4.67 -1.42 -4.11
CA VAL A 32 -4.42 -2.53 -3.17
C VAL A 32 -5.57 -3.52 -3.29
N ASP A 33 -5.29 -4.66 -3.93
CA ASP A 33 -6.25 -5.77 -3.97
C ASP A 33 -6.37 -6.43 -2.59
N GLU A 34 -7.51 -7.02 -2.28
CA GLU A 34 -7.77 -7.66 -0.98
C GLU A 34 -7.39 -6.78 0.24
N ILE A 35 -7.67 -5.47 0.20
CA ILE A 35 -7.26 -4.53 1.26
C ILE A 35 -7.74 -4.92 2.67
N HIS A 36 -8.85 -5.65 2.76
CA HIS A 36 -9.39 -6.21 4.01
C HIS A 36 -8.50 -7.28 4.67
N ARG A 37 -7.44 -7.73 4.00
CA ARG A 37 -6.45 -8.70 4.51
C ARG A 37 -5.15 -8.04 4.98
N LEU A 38 -5.08 -6.71 5.01
CA LEU A 38 -3.94 -6.00 5.59
C LEU A 38 -3.74 -6.40 7.06
N SER A 39 -2.49 -6.46 7.49
CA SER A 39 -2.20 -6.60 8.92
C SER A 39 -2.63 -5.32 9.65
N PRO A 40 -3.14 -5.40 10.90
CA PRO A 40 -3.58 -4.21 11.64
C PRO A 40 -2.49 -3.12 11.73
N VAL A 41 -1.23 -3.54 11.87
CA VAL A 41 -0.07 -2.63 11.91
C VAL A 41 0.09 -1.84 10.61
N VAL A 42 -0.18 -2.45 9.45
CA VAL A 42 -0.10 -1.75 8.16
C VAL A 42 -1.34 -0.90 7.93
N GLU A 43 -2.52 -1.37 8.34
CA GLU A 43 -3.76 -0.60 8.26
C GLU A 43 -3.66 0.72 9.04
N GLU A 44 -3.05 0.69 10.24
CA GLU A 44 -2.79 1.89 11.07
C GLU A 44 -1.97 2.98 10.37
N ILE A 45 -1.16 2.64 9.35
CA ILE A 45 -0.33 3.60 8.61
C ILE A 45 -1.12 4.33 7.52
N LEU A 46 -2.24 3.75 7.08
CA LEU A 46 -3.11 4.36 6.07
C LEU A 46 -4.07 5.41 6.66
N TYR A 47 -4.28 5.42 7.98
CA TYR A 47 -5.10 6.40 8.70
C TYR A 47 -4.30 7.67 9.06
#